data_AF-A0A7Y6AUE5-F1
#
_entry.id   AF-A0A7Y6AUE5-F1
#
_cell.length_a   1.000
_cell.length_b   1.000
_cell.length_c   1.000
_cell.angle_alpha   90.00
_cell.angle_beta   90.00
_cell.angle_gamma   90.00
#
_symmetry.space_group_name_H-M   'P 1'
#
loop_
_entity.id
_entity.type
_entity.pdbx_description
1 polymer ?
#
loop_
_entity_poly.entity_id
_entity_poly.type
_entity_poly.pdbx_seq_one_letter_code
_entity_poly.pdbx_strand_id
1 'polypeptide(L)'
;MIKRIDEMLKLWAQDLHSAVPETYGGSAGGNMIAMLMECKGELIRGTRGSRVLLDESADIELIVNKHLPPQLSVVVWEHYCNHESFLSQKYTHCGCSRDTYYQRLHEAHVHIAGLLMGKAA
;
A
#
# COMPACT_ATOMS: atom_id res chain seq x y z
N MET A 1 4.79 17.07 3.43
CA MET A 1 4.11 15.99 2.67
C MET A 1 4.03 16.37 1.20
N ILE A 2 4.54 15.51 0.31
CA ILE A 2 4.46 15.73 -1.15
C ILE A 2 3.11 15.19 -1.64
N LYS A 3 2.23 16.07 -2.13
CA LYS A 3 0.84 15.74 -2.48
C LYS A 3 0.70 14.58 -3.47
N ARG A 4 1.50 14.57 -4.55
CA ARG A 4 1.45 13.49 -5.55
C ARG A 4 1.78 12.13 -4.94
N ILE A 5 2.85 12.07 -4.13
CA ILE A 5 3.29 10.83 -3.47
C ILE A 5 2.28 10.37 -2.43
N ASP A 6 1.67 11.30 -1.72
CA ASP A 6 0.60 11.02 -0.76
C ASP A 6 -0.60 10.33 -1.43
N GLU A 7 -1.05 10.83 -2.58
CA GLU A 7 -2.13 10.20 -3.34
C GLU A 7 -1.73 8.83 -3.91
N MET A 8 -0.51 8.67 -4.42
CA MET A 8 -0.01 7.36 -4.88
C MET A 8 0.03 6.33 -3.74
N LEU A 9 0.47 6.73 -2.53
CA LEU A 9 0.51 5.86 -1.37
C LEU A 9 -0.89 5.49 -0.87
N LYS A 10 -1.86 6.41 -0.93
CA LYS A 10 -3.27 6.10 -0.65
C LYS A 10 -3.84 5.10 -1.64
N LEU A 11 -3.58 5.28 -2.93
CA LEU A 11 -4.03 4.35 -3.97
C LEU A 11 -3.39 2.96 -3.79
N TRP A 12 -2.09 2.90 -3.52
CA TRP A 12 -1.39 1.65 -3.19
C TRP A 12 -2.00 0.95 -1.97
N ALA A 13 -2.25 1.67 -0.87
CA ALA A 13 -2.86 1.09 0.32
C ALA A 13 -4.32 0.65 0.09
N GLN A 14 -5.07 1.36 -0.75
CA GLN A 14 -6.42 0.96 -1.17
C GLN A 14 -6.39 -0.31 -2.02
N ASP A 15 -5.43 -0.43 -2.94
CA ASP A 15 -5.25 -1.60 -3.80
C ASP A 15 -4.88 -2.84 -2.97
N LEU A 16 -3.99 -2.68 -1.98
CA LEU A 16 -3.63 -3.73 -1.04
C LEU A 16 -4.85 -4.27 -0.26
N HIS A 17 -5.76 -3.40 0.18
CA HIS A 17 -6.98 -3.83 0.88
C HIS A 17 -8.09 -4.31 -0.07
N SER A 18 -8.07 -3.88 -1.34
CA SER A 18 -8.99 -4.33 -2.38
C SER A 18 -8.61 -5.70 -2.94
N ALA A 19 -7.35 -6.11 -2.79
CA ALA A 19 -6.79 -7.40 -3.19
C ALA A 19 -7.20 -8.59 -2.28
N VAL A 20 -8.40 -8.55 -1.68
CA VAL A 20 -9.07 -9.74 -1.15
C VAL A 20 -10.30 -9.97 -2.03
N PRO A 21 -10.40 -11.07 -2.80
CA PRO A 21 -9.96 -12.41 -2.42
C PRO A 21 -9.01 -13.11 -3.42
N GLU A 22 -8.17 -13.97 -2.87
CA GLU A 22 -7.40 -15.03 -3.53
C GLU A 22 -6.52 -14.65 -4.73
N THR A 23 -5.22 -14.86 -4.52
CA THR A 23 -4.22 -15.37 -5.47
C THR A 23 -3.05 -14.41 -5.61
N TYR A 24 -2.12 -14.43 -4.65
CA TYR A 24 -0.69 -14.63 -4.91
C TYR A 24 0.00 -15.03 -3.59
N GLY A 25 0.08 -16.35 -3.36
CA GLY A 25 1.14 -16.99 -2.58
C GLY A 25 1.19 -16.75 -1.07
N GLY A 26 0.35 -17.47 -0.30
CA GLY A 26 0.54 -17.55 1.16
C GLY A 26 -0.58 -18.26 1.89
N SER A 27 -0.61 -19.60 1.82
CA SER A 27 -1.36 -20.54 2.66
C SER A 27 -2.22 -19.97 3.81
N ALA A 28 -3.50 -19.68 3.55
CA ALA A 28 -4.56 -19.73 4.55
C ALA A 28 -5.85 -20.21 3.87
N GLY A 29 -6.30 -21.42 4.21
CA GLY A 29 -7.33 -22.15 3.48
C GLY A 29 -8.71 -21.49 3.51
N GLY A 30 -9.15 -21.00 2.35
CA GLY A 30 -10.55 -20.72 2.04
C GLY A 30 -11.01 -21.69 0.93
N ASN A 31 -12.12 -22.37 1.14
CA ASN A 31 -12.56 -23.46 0.25
C ASN A 31 -13.33 -22.88 -0.96
N MET A 32 -12.80 -23.08 -2.17
CA MET A 32 -13.31 -22.58 -3.47
C MET A 32 -14.82 -22.80 -3.73
N ILE A 33 -15.43 -23.76 -3.03
CA ILE A 33 -16.88 -24.04 -3.10
C ILE A 33 -17.73 -22.84 -2.64
N ALA A 34 -17.24 -22.05 -1.68
CA ALA A 34 -17.98 -20.89 -1.15
C ALA A 34 -18.09 -19.75 -2.19
N MET A 35 -17.03 -19.50 -2.96
CA MET A 35 -17.02 -18.44 -3.98
C MET A 35 -17.96 -18.78 -5.16
N LEU A 36 -18.06 -20.06 -5.52
CA LEU A 36 -18.97 -20.49 -6.60
C LEU A 36 -20.45 -20.38 -6.20
N MET A 37 -20.77 -20.49 -4.91
CA MET A 37 -22.14 -20.26 -4.42
C MET A 37 -22.49 -18.77 -4.34
N GLU A 38 -21.52 -17.91 -4.04
CA GLU A 38 -21.74 -16.46 -3.89
C GLU A 38 -21.95 -15.75 -5.24
N CYS A 39 -21.28 -16.20 -6.32
CA CYS A 39 -21.33 -15.51 -7.61
C CYS A 39 -22.45 -15.94 -8.58
N LYS A 40 -23.39 -16.84 -8.20
CA LYS A 40 -24.52 -17.30 -9.05
C LYS A 40 -24.16 -17.60 -10.53
N GLY A 41 -22.92 -17.99 -10.82
CA GLY A 41 -22.47 -18.40 -12.15
C GLY A 41 -22.17 -17.30 -13.19
N GLU A 42 -22.10 -16.00 -12.85
CA GLU A 42 -21.71 -14.97 -13.83
C GLU A 42 -20.33 -14.37 -13.56
N LEU A 43 -19.36 -14.82 -14.37
CA LEU A 43 -18.01 -14.29 -14.41
C LEU A 43 -17.98 -13.04 -15.31
N ILE A 44 -18.24 -11.86 -14.73
CA ILE A 44 -18.06 -10.59 -15.43
C ILE A 44 -16.55 -10.31 -15.49
N ARG A 45 -15.93 -10.59 -16.64
CA ARG A 45 -14.58 -10.11 -16.98
C ARG A 45 -14.57 -8.59 -16.81
N GLY A 46 -13.80 -8.13 -15.83
CA GLY A 46 -13.79 -6.75 -15.36
C GLY A 46 -13.59 -5.72 -16.47
N THR A 47 -14.60 -4.87 -16.66
CA THR A 47 -14.50 -3.57 -17.31
C THR A 47 -14.28 -2.49 -16.24
N ARG A 48 -13.08 -2.39 -15.66
CA ARG A 48 -12.67 -1.18 -14.91
C ARG A 48 -11.19 -0.88 -15.16
N GLY A 49 -10.96 0.01 -16.13
CA GLY A 49 -9.93 1.04 -16.11
C GLY A 49 -8.45 0.65 -15.91
N SER A 50 -7.70 0.78 -17.01
CA SER A 50 -6.30 1.26 -17.02
C SER A 50 -5.21 0.34 -16.47
N ARG A 51 -4.52 -0.34 -17.40
CA ARG A 51 -3.24 -1.04 -17.16
C ARG A 51 -2.12 -0.14 -16.60
N VAL A 52 -2.27 1.18 -16.65
CA VAL A 52 -1.25 2.16 -16.20
C VAL A 52 -1.21 2.30 -14.66
N LEU A 53 -2.34 2.12 -13.97
CA LEU A 53 -2.39 2.26 -12.49
C LEU A 53 -1.76 1.05 -11.78
N LEU A 54 -1.83 -0.13 -12.39
CA LEU A 54 -1.22 -1.35 -11.85
C LEU A 54 0.32 -1.28 -11.85
N ASP A 55 0.90 -0.57 -12.81
CA ASP A 55 2.35 -0.39 -12.92
C ASP A 55 2.88 0.54 -11.80
N GLU A 56 2.16 1.64 -11.52
CA GLU A 56 2.53 2.58 -10.45
C GLU A 56 2.36 1.97 -9.04
N SER A 57 1.30 1.18 -8.79
CA SER A 57 1.12 0.51 -7.50
C SER A 57 2.22 -0.54 -7.23
N ALA A 58 2.61 -1.31 -8.24
CA ALA A 58 3.68 -2.30 -8.12
C ALA A 58 5.06 -1.65 -7.85
N ASP A 59 5.32 -0.51 -8.48
CA ASP A 59 6.54 0.27 -8.22
C ASP A 59 6.57 0.83 -6.80
N ILE A 60 5.45 1.36 -6.30
CA ILE A 60 5.34 1.82 -4.91
C ILE A 60 5.55 0.65 -3.95
N GLU A 61 4.92 -0.51 -4.19
CA GLU A 61 5.09 -1.69 -3.35
C GLU A 61 6.56 -2.13 -3.30
N LEU A 62 7.24 -2.18 -4.45
CA LEU A 62 8.66 -2.54 -4.50
C LEU A 62 9.51 -1.53 -3.74
N ILE A 63 9.26 -0.22 -3.92
CA ILE A 63 10.00 0.83 -3.23
C ILE A 63 9.80 0.72 -1.71
N VAL A 64 8.56 0.59 -1.25
CA VAL A 64 8.22 0.53 0.17
C VAL A 64 8.82 -0.70 0.85
N ASN A 65 8.85 -1.85 0.16
CA ASN A 65 9.32 -3.11 0.74
C ASN A 65 10.82 -3.35 0.58
N LYS A 66 11.49 -2.78 -0.44
CA LYS A 66 12.88 -3.10 -0.77
C LYS A 66 13.84 -1.92 -0.77
N HIS A 67 13.37 -0.70 -1.02
CA HIS A 67 14.25 0.44 -1.24
C HIS A 67 14.15 1.52 -0.15
N LEU A 68 13.08 1.52 0.65
CA LEU A 68 13.01 2.37 1.83
C LEU A 68 13.85 1.80 2.98
N PRO A 69 14.52 2.68 3.75
CA PRO A 69 15.04 2.30 5.06
C PRO A 69 13.94 1.66 5.93
N PRO A 70 14.22 0.61 6.72
CA PRO A 70 13.20 -0.12 7.47
C PRO A 70 12.33 0.77 8.36
N GLN A 71 12.95 1.75 9.03
CA GLN A 71 12.26 2.71 9.89
C GLN A 71 11.26 3.61 9.14
N LEU A 72 11.49 3.89 7.86
CA LEU A 72 10.58 4.68 7.03
C LEU A 72 9.46 3.81 6.47
N SER A 73 9.80 2.57 6.08
CA SER A 73 8.82 1.59 5.61
C SER A 73 7.74 1.33 6.66
N VAL A 74 8.13 1.07 7.92
CA VAL A 74 7.17 0.86 9.03
C VAL A 74 6.24 2.06 9.21
N VAL A 75 6.76 3.28 9.12
CA VAL A 75 5.95 4.50 9.24
C VAL A 75 4.95 4.62 8.08
N VAL A 76 5.35 4.30 6.86
CA VAL A 76 4.47 4.30 5.67
C VAL A 76 3.34 3.27 5.83
N TRP A 77 3.69 2.03 6.18
CA TRP A 77 2.72 0.96 6.44
C TRP A 77 1.71 1.36 7.53
N GLU A 78 2.21 1.84 8.67
CA GLU A 78 1.35 2.25 9.78
C GLU A 78 0.47 3.46 9.41
N HIS A 79 1.00 4.40 8.63
CA HIS A 79 0.27 5.59 8.25
C HIS A 79 -0.89 5.29 7.30
N TYR A 80 -0.60 4.56 6.22
CA TYR A 80 -1.51 4.38 5.10
C TYR A 80 -2.34 3.10 5.17
N CYS A 81 -1.90 2.04 5.86
CA CYS A 81 -2.66 0.79 5.93
C CYS A 81 -3.55 0.71 7.19
N ASN A 82 -3.08 1.21 8.33
CA ASN A 82 -3.85 1.15 9.58
C ASN A 82 -4.82 2.33 9.71
N HIS A 83 -6.06 2.19 9.22
CA HIS A 83 -7.04 3.29 9.23
C HIS A 83 -7.77 3.48 10.56
N GLU A 84 -7.84 2.44 11.39
CA GLU A 84 -8.67 2.41 12.59
C GLU A 84 -7.95 2.94 13.84
N SER A 85 -6.62 2.99 13.81
CA SER A 85 -5.83 3.42 14.97
C SER A 85 -5.72 4.95 15.08
N PHE A 86 -5.78 5.44 16.32
CA PHE A 86 -5.49 6.84 16.62
C PHE A 86 -4.03 7.18 16.30
N LEU A 87 -3.78 8.45 15.95
CA LEU A 87 -2.43 8.92 15.66
C LEU A 87 -1.43 8.62 16.81
N SER A 88 -1.90 8.69 18.06
CA SER A 88 -1.10 8.37 19.24
C SER A 88 -0.63 6.92 19.28
N GLN A 89 -1.49 6.00 18.86
CA GLN A 89 -1.16 4.59 18.76
C GLN A 89 -0.18 4.35 17.62
N LYS A 90 -0.37 5.01 16.48
CA LYS A 90 0.51 4.89 15.30
C LYS A 90 1.96 5.27 15.59
N TYR A 91 2.21 6.46 16.14
CA TYR A 91 3.59 6.88 16.42
C TYR A 91 4.23 6.06 17.56
N THR A 92 3.42 5.57 18.51
CA THR A 92 3.87 4.66 19.57
C THR A 92 4.29 3.31 18.99
N HIS A 93 3.50 2.75 18.06
CA HIS A 93 3.84 1.52 17.34
C HIS A 93 5.14 1.68 16.54
N CYS A 94 5.34 2.84 15.91
CA CYS A 94 6.58 3.19 15.22
C CYS A 94 7.76 3.50 16.16
N GLY A 95 7.57 3.42 17.49
CA GLY A 95 8.60 3.66 18.50
C GLY A 95 9.17 5.08 18.48
N CYS A 96 8.37 6.09 18.13
CA CYS A 96 8.85 7.45 17.94
C CYS A 96 7.89 8.52 18.45
N SER A 97 8.38 9.75 18.65
CA SER A 97 7.54 10.90 18.99
C SER A 97 6.70 11.33 17.79
N ARG A 98 5.63 12.10 18.04
CA ARG A 98 4.79 12.67 16.97
C ARG A 98 5.61 13.45 15.94
N ASP A 99 6.58 14.24 16.38
CA ASP A 99 7.39 15.08 15.47
C ASP A 99 8.31 14.20 14.62
N THR A 100 8.96 13.22 15.25
CA THR A 100 9.80 12.25 14.54
C THR A 100 8.99 11.44 13.54
N TYR A 101 7.76 11.07 13.89
CA TYR A 101 6.84 10.35 13.00
C TYR A 101 6.56 11.13 11.71
N TYR A 102 6.18 12.41 11.81
CA TYR A 102 5.92 13.24 10.63
C TYR A 102 7.19 13.59 9.86
N GLN A 103 8.33 13.73 10.54
CA GLN A 103 9.61 13.91 9.88
C GLN A 103 9.95 12.68 9.03
N ARG A 104 9.86 11.47 9.60
CA ARG A 104 10.09 10.20 8.89
C ARG A 104 9.11 10.01 7.74
N LEU A 105 7.83 10.35 7.95
CA LEU A 105 6.84 10.30 6.87
C LEU A 105 7.21 11.24 5.72
N HIS A 106 7.66 12.46 6.03
CA HIS A 106 8.14 13.39 5.01
C HIS A 106 9.39 12.85 4.29
N GLU A 107 10.37 12.33 5.02
CA GLU A 107 11.57 11.70 4.46
C GLU A 107 11.20 10.56 3.52
N ALA A 108 10.27 9.69 3.92
CA ALA A 108 9.76 8.61 3.08
C ALA A 108 9.21 9.14 1.74
N HIS A 109 8.46 10.24 1.76
CA HIS A 109 7.94 10.84 0.52
C HIS A 109 9.06 11.34 -0.39
N VAL A 110 10.10 11.94 0.18
CA VAL A 110 11.26 12.44 -0.58
C VAL A 110 12.02 11.27 -1.20
N HIS A 111 12.25 10.20 -0.44
CA HIS A 111 12.91 8.98 -0.94
C HIS A 111 12.13 8.33 -2.08
N ILE A 112 10.81 8.14 -1.90
CA ILE A 112 9.95 7.57 -2.94
C ILE A 112 9.96 8.45 -4.20
N ALA A 113 9.81 9.77 -4.04
CA ALA A 113 9.86 10.70 -5.17
C ALA A 113 11.19 10.61 -5.94
N GLY A 114 12.32 10.55 -5.22
CA GLY A 114 13.64 10.43 -5.83
C GLY A 114 13.81 9.13 -6.64
N LEU A 115 13.34 8.00 -6.10
CA LEU A 115 13.41 6.71 -6.79
C LEU A 115 12.50 6.65 -8.03
N LEU A 116 11.29 7.21 -7.94
CA LEU A 116 10.38 7.27 -9.08
C LEU A 116 10.92 8.19 -10.20
N MET A 117 11.54 9.32 -9.86
CA MET A 117 12.18 10.19 -10.86
C MET A 117 13.41 9.52 -11.49
N GLY A 118 14.21 8.80 -10.71
CA GLY A 118 15.37 8.06 -11.21
C GLY A 118 15.02 6.90 -12.13
N LYS A 119 13.81 6.33 -12.02
CA LYS A 119 13.29 5.32 -12.96
C LYS A 119 12.76 5.93 -14.26
N ALA A 120 12.35 7.19 -14.24
CA ALA A 120 11.81 7.90 -15.40
C ALA A 120 12.87 8.58 -16.29
N ALA A 121 14.14 8.57 -15.88
CA ALA A 121 15.29 9.17 -16.58
C ALA A 121 16.06 8.12 -17.41
#